data_AF-A0A7C5JXZ6-F1
#
_entry.id   AF-A0A7C5JXZ6-F1
#
_cell.length_a   1.000
_cell.length_b   1.000
_cell.length_c   1.000
_cell.angle_alpha   90.00
_cell.angle_beta   90.00
_cell.angle_gamma   90.00
#
_symmetry.space_group_name_H-M   'P 1'
#
loop_
_entity.id
_entity.type
_entity.pdbx_description
1 polymer ?
#
loop_
_entity_poly.entity_id
_entity_poly.type
_entity_poly.pdbx_seq_one_letter_code
_entity_poly.pdbx_strand_id
1 'polypeptide(L)'
;GLGRGIHWHIENPVLYYALDDHDQVIPYVQVVNEDGSVVEYIDVESDFDPSQIDPSQMEQMDCITCHNRITHLIHPPEDTIDQLMARRQISPEIPEIRRQAEAVYHLDYASIGSAMAGIEGLRAFYQTYYPDFYAANEALVTRAIEALQKAYNNSVFLEQRVDWASHPTNAGHKDSPGCFRCHDGKHLNARQEAIRLECNLCHSVPVVAGPEDFVARIEISRGPEPESHLNPNWIALHHEALDESCSACHTTGNPGGADDSSFCSNSACHGTAWVYAGFDAPALREILADQLAELAPPTPTAPPPAQGGPLTFDTRIGPMLSGKCGSCHGEGGLAGLNLLAYQGLMAGGQSGPVIVPGDPQGSLLVQKQLGETPHFAQLTPQELDQVMAWIKAGAPES
;
A
#
# COMPACT_ATOMS: atom_id res chain seq x y z
N GLY A 1 17.74 1.39 2.71
CA GLY A 1 18.68 2.09 1.82
C GLY A 1 19.70 1.08 1.39
N LEU A 2 19.57 0.59 0.15
CA LEU A 2 20.40 -0.45 -0.48
C LEU A 2 20.64 -0.09 -1.97
N GLY A 3 20.69 1.21 -2.30
CA GLY A 3 20.86 1.65 -3.69
C GLY A 3 19.75 1.26 -4.67
N ARG A 4 18.56 0.87 -4.19
CA ARG A 4 17.39 0.46 -4.99
C ARG A 4 16.09 1.02 -4.41
N GLY A 5 15.09 1.29 -5.26
CA GLY A 5 13.78 1.82 -4.87
C GLY A 5 13.73 3.35 -4.75
N ILE A 6 12.80 3.89 -3.97
CA ILE A 6 12.44 5.33 -3.93
C ILE A 6 13.56 6.32 -3.57
N HIS A 7 14.64 5.88 -2.92
CA HIS A 7 15.75 6.74 -2.46
C HIS A 7 17.09 6.38 -3.10
N TRP A 8 17.10 5.64 -4.20
CA TRP A 8 18.31 5.27 -4.93
C TRP A 8 19.18 6.45 -5.39
N HIS A 9 18.60 7.64 -5.56
CA HIS A 9 19.29 8.86 -5.99
C HIS A 9 20.29 9.38 -4.94
N ILE A 10 20.21 8.87 -3.71
CA ILE A 10 21.15 9.19 -2.63
C ILE A 10 22.49 8.47 -2.84
N GLU A 11 22.47 7.31 -3.47
CA GLU A 11 23.64 6.46 -3.69
C GLU A 11 24.08 6.45 -5.17
N ASN A 12 23.16 6.64 -6.11
CA ASN A 12 23.40 6.59 -7.55
C ASN A 12 22.98 7.91 -8.22
N PRO A 13 23.71 8.40 -9.23
CA PRO A 13 23.18 9.43 -10.12
C PRO A 13 21.92 8.91 -10.82
N VAL A 14 20.81 9.61 -10.61
CA VAL A 14 19.55 9.37 -11.29
C VAL A 14 19.23 10.60 -12.12
N LEU A 15 18.98 10.41 -13.41
CA LEU A 15 18.52 11.47 -14.30
C LEU A 15 17.10 11.17 -14.77
N TYR A 16 16.34 12.22 -15.07
CA TYR A 16 15.01 12.08 -15.65
C TYR A 16 14.79 13.09 -16.77
N TYR A 17 13.80 12.81 -17.60
CA TYR A 17 13.32 13.71 -18.64
C TYR A 17 11.83 13.94 -18.39
N ALA A 18 11.41 15.20 -18.26
CA ALA A 18 10.02 15.60 -18.06
C ALA A 18 9.44 16.28 -19.32
N LEU A 19 8.13 16.14 -19.52
CA LEU A 19 7.40 16.75 -20.65
C LEU A 19 6.74 18.08 -20.31
N ASP A 20 6.71 18.46 -19.02
CA ASP A 20 6.06 19.66 -18.52
C ASP A 20 6.94 20.42 -17.53
N ASP A 21 6.68 21.72 -17.39
CA ASP A 21 7.47 22.64 -16.58
C ASP A 21 7.44 22.35 -15.06
N HIS A 22 6.52 21.50 -14.58
CA HIS A 22 6.38 21.15 -13.16
C HIS A 22 6.89 19.73 -12.85
N ASP A 23 7.53 19.08 -13.81
CA ASP A 23 8.03 17.70 -13.72
C ASP A 23 6.95 16.72 -13.25
N GLN A 24 5.71 16.85 -13.70
CA GLN A 24 4.62 15.95 -13.32
C GLN A 24 4.46 14.77 -14.27
N VAL A 25 4.95 14.90 -15.50
CA VAL A 25 4.94 13.90 -16.56
C VAL A 25 6.38 13.54 -16.90
N ILE A 26 6.87 12.46 -16.28
CA ILE A 26 8.22 11.94 -16.47
C ILE A 26 8.08 10.62 -17.23
N PRO A 27 8.32 10.57 -18.55
CA PRO A 27 8.27 9.30 -19.31
C PRO A 27 9.57 8.50 -19.27
N TYR A 28 10.66 9.09 -18.79
CA TYR A 28 11.99 8.48 -18.84
C TYR A 28 12.81 8.77 -17.59
N VAL A 29 13.42 7.71 -17.06
CA VAL A 29 14.34 7.75 -15.92
C VAL A 29 15.58 6.93 -16.25
N GLN A 30 16.74 7.44 -15.89
CA GLN A 30 18.04 6.79 -16.08
C GLN A 30 18.76 6.69 -14.75
N VAL A 31 19.34 5.52 -14.46
CA VAL A 31 20.15 5.28 -13.26
C VAL A 31 21.54 4.85 -13.67
N VAL A 32 22.56 5.51 -13.10
CA VAL A 32 23.96 5.15 -13.29
C VAL A 32 24.44 4.38 -12.05
N ASN A 33 24.76 3.10 -12.22
CA ASN A 33 25.25 2.25 -11.14
C ASN A 33 26.72 2.56 -10.78
N GLU A 34 27.18 2.07 -9.64
CA GLU A 34 28.57 2.25 -9.16
C GLU A 34 29.63 1.72 -10.16
N ASP A 35 29.31 0.67 -10.91
CA ASP A 35 30.18 0.10 -11.95
C ASP A 35 30.18 0.88 -13.27
N GLY A 36 29.42 1.98 -13.34
CA GLY A 36 29.25 2.82 -14.52
C GLY A 36 28.24 2.27 -15.54
N SER A 37 27.59 1.13 -15.27
CA SER A 37 26.49 0.65 -16.10
C SER A 37 25.27 1.55 -15.94
N VAL A 38 24.50 1.66 -17.03
CA VAL A 38 23.31 2.51 -17.09
C VAL A 38 22.08 1.63 -17.24
N VAL A 39 21.06 1.90 -16.43
CA VAL A 39 19.74 1.27 -16.55
C VAL A 39 18.73 2.37 -16.86
N GLU A 40 18.02 2.19 -17.96
CA GLU A 40 16.98 3.10 -18.42
C GLU A 40 15.61 2.50 -18.10
N TYR A 41 14.67 3.35 -17.72
CA TYR A 41 13.28 3.01 -17.47
C TYR A 41 12.41 3.95 -18.28
N ILE A 42 11.44 3.38 -19.00
CA ILE A 42 10.55 4.10 -19.90
C ILE A 42 9.11 3.80 -19.47
N ASP A 43 8.28 4.83 -19.38
CA ASP A 43 6.84 4.68 -19.23
C ASP A 43 6.27 4.00 -20.48
N VAL A 44 5.82 2.75 -20.32
CA VAL A 44 5.31 1.93 -21.43
C VAL A 44 3.98 2.43 -22.00
N GLU A 45 3.31 3.37 -21.32
CA GLU A 45 2.06 3.99 -21.78
C GLU A 45 2.26 5.36 -22.45
N SER A 46 3.47 5.94 -22.41
CA SER A 46 3.65 7.36 -22.77
C SER A 46 3.94 7.63 -24.26
N ASP A 47 3.88 6.63 -25.15
CA ASP A 47 4.28 6.71 -26.57
C ASP A 47 5.67 7.37 -26.79
N PHE A 48 6.51 7.43 -25.76
CA PHE A 48 7.72 8.23 -25.73
C PHE A 48 8.87 7.49 -26.43
N ASP A 49 9.59 8.20 -27.32
CA ASP A 49 10.76 7.67 -28.02
C ASP A 49 12.04 8.24 -27.37
N PRO A 50 12.81 7.41 -26.63
CA PRO A 50 14.05 7.85 -25.98
C PRO A 50 15.12 8.36 -26.95
N SER A 51 15.03 8.01 -28.24
CA SER A 51 15.98 8.52 -29.25
C SER A 51 15.85 10.03 -29.50
N GLN A 52 14.74 10.64 -29.07
CA GLN A 52 14.45 12.06 -29.19
C GLN A 52 14.94 12.88 -27.99
N ILE A 53 15.52 12.25 -26.95
CA ILE A 53 15.99 12.97 -25.75
C ILE A 53 17.07 13.98 -26.14
N ASP A 54 16.85 15.23 -25.75
CA ASP A 54 17.90 16.25 -25.68
C ASP A 54 18.61 16.14 -24.32
N PRO A 55 19.90 15.72 -24.27
CA PRO A 55 20.62 15.57 -23.00
C PRO A 55 20.72 16.87 -22.19
N SER A 56 20.56 18.04 -22.81
CA SER A 56 20.58 19.32 -22.10
C SER A 56 19.30 19.62 -21.32
N GLN A 57 18.22 18.87 -21.59
CA GLN A 57 16.94 18.94 -20.89
C GLN A 57 16.80 17.82 -19.84
N MET A 58 17.79 16.94 -19.71
CA MET A 58 17.80 15.94 -18.64
C MET A 58 18.20 16.59 -17.32
N GLU A 59 17.44 16.27 -16.27
CA GLU A 59 17.68 16.79 -14.93
C GLU A 59 18.18 15.68 -14.02
N GLN A 60 19.13 16.02 -13.13
CA GLN A 60 19.57 15.10 -12.10
C GLN A 60 18.61 15.17 -10.91
N MET A 61 18.07 14.01 -10.54
CA MET A 61 17.16 13.87 -9.42
C MET A 61 17.87 14.11 -8.10
N ASP A 62 17.22 14.86 -7.21
CA ASP A 62 17.68 15.07 -5.85
C ASP A 62 16.52 14.96 -4.84
N CYS A 63 16.82 15.25 -3.57
CA CYS A 63 15.81 15.19 -2.51
C CYS A 63 14.64 16.14 -2.74
N ILE A 64 14.82 17.29 -3.41
CA ILE A 64 13.76 18.29 -3.62
C ILE A 64 12.89 17.98 -4.82
N THR A 65 13.36 17.18 -5.79
CA THR A 65 12.52 16.62 -6.86
C THR A 65 11.31 15.88 -6.26
N CYS A 66 11.52 15.12 -5.18
CA CYS A 66 10.49 14.33 -4.49
C CYS A 66 9.91 15.02 -3.24
N HIS A 67 10.72 15.73 -2.46
CA HIS A 67 10.28 16.44 -1.26
C HIS A 67 10.19 17.95 -1.50
N ASN A 68 9.45 18.34 -2.55
CA ASN A 68 9.26 19.74 -2.89
C ASN A 68 8.41 20.44 -1.81
N ARG A 69 9.09 21.15 -0.90
CA ARG A 69 8.39 21.91 0.14
C ARG A 69 7.92 23.24 -0.41
N ILE A 70 6.62 23.33 -0.67
CA ILE A 70 5.99 24.58 -1.10
C ILE A 70 6.05 25.59 0.06
N THR A 71 6.60 26.79 -0.21
CA THR A 71 6.74 27.84 0.82
C THR A 71 5.39 28.45 1.19
N HIS A 72 4.50 28.63 0.21
CA HIS A 72 3.12 29.08 0.39
C HIS A 72 2.17 27.95 -0.02
N LEU A 73 1.78 27.14 0.96
CA LEU A 73 0.86 26.03 0.72
C LEU A 73 -0.56 26.55 0.50
N ILE A 74 -1.07 26.35 -0.71
CA ILE A 74 -2.49 26.54 -1.02
C ILE A 74 -3.16 25.18 -0.83
N HIS A 75 -3.93 25.05 0.24
CA HIS A 75 -4.60 23.79 0.55
C HIS A 75 -5.69 23.47 -0.49
N PRO A 76 -5.84 22.20 -0.88
CA PRO A 76 -7.01 21.74 -1.61
C PRO A 76 -8.33 22.09 -0.88
N PRO A 77 -9.47 22.13 -1.59
CA PRO A 77 -10.77 22.45 -1.03
C PRO A 77 -11.11 21.61 0.21
N GLU A 78 -10.87 20.31 0.15
CA GLU A 78 -11.18 19.32 1.19
C GLU A 78 -10.47 19.66 2.49
N ASP A 79 -9.15 19.85 2.41
CA ASP A 79 -8.31 20.20 3.55
C ASP A 79 -8.68 21.58 4.12
N THR A 80 -9.00 22.54 3.25
CA THR A 80 -9.45 23.87 3.65
C THR A 80 -10.76 23.77 4.44
N ILE A 81 -11.75 23.05 3.93
CA ILE A 81 -13.06 22.87 4.57
C ILE A 81 -12.90 22.12 5.89
N ASP A 82 -12.11 21.04 5.92
CA ASP A 82 -11.86 20.26 7.13
C ASP A 82 -11.17 21.12 8.21
N GLN A 83 -10.23 22.00 7.84
CA GLN A 83 -9.64 22.96 8.79
C GLN A 83 -10.66 23.98 9.32
N LEU A 84 -11.53 24.51 8.46
CA LEU A 84 -12.59 25.44 8.87
C LEU A 84 -13.58 24.76 9.84
N MET A 85 -13.94 23.51 9.59
CA MET A 85 -14.80 22.71 10.47
C MET A 85 -14.11 22.37 11.79
N ALA A 86 -12.86 21.91 11.76
CA ALA A 86 -12.08 21.59 12.95
C ALA A 86 -11.91 22.82 13.88
N ARG A 87 -11.77 24.02 13.30
CA ARG A 87 -11.70 25.29 14.03
C ARG A 87 -13.08 25.86 14.40
N ARG A 88 -14.17 25.13 14.12
CA ARG A 88 -15.57 25.52 14.35
C ARG A 88 -15.97 26.84 13.67
N GLN A 89 -15.28 27.21 12.59
CA GLN A 89 -15.69 28.33 11.73
C GLN A 89 -16.85 27.92 10.82
N ILE A 90 -16.91 26.64 10.47
CA ILE A 90 -18.08 25.98 9.89
C ILE A 90 -18.60 24.97 10.93
N SER A 91 -19.90 24.97 11.20
CA SER A 91 -20.50 24.02 12.14
C SER A 91 -20.76 22.67 11.47
N PRO A 92 -20.35 21.54 12.07
CA PRO A 92 -20.67 20.21 11.56
C PRO A 92 -22.16 19.86 11.68
N GLU A 93 -22.95 20.66 12.39
CA GLU A 93 -24.40 20.50 12.49
C GLU A 93 -25.12 20.88 11.19
N ILE A 94 -24.47 21.63 10.30
CA ILE A 94 -25.05 21.99 9.01
C ILE A 94 -25.08 20.75 8.10
N PRO A 95 -26.27 20.29 7.67
CA PRO A 95 -26.38 19.07 6.86
C PRO A 95 -25.54 19.16 5.59
N GLU A 96 -24.75 18.13 5.33
CA GLU A 96 -23.95 17.96 4.10
C GLU A 96 -22.97 19.10 3.78
N ILE A 97 -22.67 20.00 4.72
CA ILE A 97 -21.91 21.22 4.43
C ILE A 97 -20.55 20.93 3.81
N ARG A 98 -19.85 19.88 4.26
CA ARG A 98 -18.56 19.48 3.72
C ARG A 98 -18.65 19.16 2.22
N ARG A 99 -19.56 18.25 1.86
CA ARG A 99 -19.79 17.80 0.48
C ARG A 99 -20.23 18.94 -0.42
N GLN A 100 -21.15 19.78 0.05
CA GLN A 100 -21.66 20.90 -0.74
C GLN A 100 -20.60 21.99 -0.93
N ALA A 101 -19.80 22.28 0.09
CA ALA A 101 -18.71 23.24 0.01
C ALA A 101 -17.62 22.78 -0.99
N GLU A 102 -17.26 21.50 -0.95
CA GLU A 102 -16.32 20.88 -1.89
C GLU A 102 -16.83 21.00 -3.34
N ALA A 103 -18.11 20.64 -3.55
CA ALA A 103 -18.73 20.71 -4.87
C ALA A 103 -18.71 22.13 -5.48
N VAL A 104 -18.97 23.17 -4.68
CA VAL A 104 -18.93 24.55 -5.19
C VAL A 104 -17.50 25.09 -5.36
N TYR A 105 -16.50 24.56 -4.65
CA TYR A 105 -15.11 24.96 -4.84
C TYR A 105 -14.53 24.44 -6.15
N HIS A 106 -14.88 23.23 -6.56
CA HIS A 106 -14.41 22.59 -7.80
C HIS A 106 -15.10 23.08 -9.08
N LEU A 107 -15.98 24.08 -9.00
CA LEU A 107 -16.59 24.67 -10.20
C LEU A 107 -15.61 25.63 -10.88
N ASP A 108 -15.61 25.62 -12.22
CA ASP A 108 -14.86 26.58 -13.03
C ASP A 108 -15.50 27.96 -13.00
N TYR A 109 -14.83 28.92 -12.37
CA TYR A 109 -15.29 30.30 -12.29
C TYR A 109 -14.47 31.21 -13.21
N ALA A 110 -15.18 32.05 -13.98
CA ALA A 110 -14.54 33.04 -14.86
C ALA A 110 -13.96 34.25 -14.09
N SER A 111 -14.40 34.48 -12.85
CA SER A 111 -13.98 35.61 -12.02
C SER A 111 -14.23 35.34 -10.54
N ILE A 112 -13.56 36.10 -9.66
CA ILE A 112 -13.82 36.04 -8.22
C ILE A 112 -15.26 36.42 -7.91
N GLY A 113 -15.84 37.38 -8.62
CA GLY A 113 -17.25 37.74 -8.47
C GLY A 113 -18.21 36.58 -8.74
N SER A 114 -17.95 35.80 -9.81
CA SER A 114 -18.74 34.59 -10.09
C SER A 114 -18.51 33.48 -9.06
N ALA A 115 -17.29 33.34 -8.52
CA ALA A 115 -17.00 32.38 -7.46
C ALA A 115 -17.76 32.72 -6.17
N MET A 116 -17.76 33.99 -5.75
CA MET A 116 -18.51 34.44 -4.58
C MET A 116 -20.01 34.17 -4.74
N ALA A 117 -20.56 34.44 -5.93
CA ALA A 117 -21.96 34.17 -6.24
C ALA A 117 -22.27 32.65 -6.29
N GLY A 118 -21.35 31.84 -6.81
CA GLY A 118 -21.48 30.37 -6.82
C GLY A 118 -21.54 29.80 -5.41
N ILE A 119 -20.63 30.23 -4.52
CA ILE A 119 -20.62 29.83 -3.11
C ILE A 119 -21.87 30.35 -2.39
N GLU A 120 -22.35 31.56 -2.70
CA GLU A 120 -23.62 32.09 -2.15
C GLU A 120 -24.83 31.21 -2.55
N GLY A 121 -24.75 30.50 -3.67
CA GLY A 121 -25.75 29.54 -4.13
C GLY A 121 -26.08 28.44 -3.10
N LEU A 122 -25.17 28.14 -2.17
CA LEU A 122 -25.42 27.25 -1.04
C LEU A 122 -26.62 27.70 -0.19
N ARG A 123 -26.88 29.01 -0.10
CA ARG A 123 -28.05 29.52 0.62
C ARG A 123 -29.34 28.99 0.00
N ALA A 124 -29.45 29.05 -1.34
CA ALA A 124 -30.62 28.57 -2.05
C ALA A 124 -30.78 27.04 -1.91
N PHE A 125 -29.67 26.29 -1.89
CA PHE A 125 -29.69 24.86 -1.57
C PHE A 125 -30.32 24.60 -0.20
N TYR A 126 -29.86 25.27 0.86
CA TYR A 126 -30.40 25.07 2.20
C TYR A 126 -31.85 25.54 2.35
N GLN A 127 -32.24 26.64 1.69
CA GLN A 127 -33.62 27.09 1.65
C GLN A 127 -34.56 26.09 0.97
N THR A 128 -34.07 25.37 -0.04
CA THR A 128 -34.86 24.44 -0.86
C THR A 128 -34.92 23.05 -0.26
N TYR A 129 -33.77 22.48 0.11
CA TYR A 129 -33.64 21.08 0.52
C TYR A 129 -33.68 20.89 2.04
N TYR A 130 -33.38 21.94 2.81
CA TYR A 130 -33.35 21.91 4.27
C TYR A 130 -34.10 23.11 4.90
N PRO A 131 -35.36 23.37 4.49
CA PRO A 131 -36.08 24.60 4.85
C PRO A 131 -36.26 24.79 6.36
N ASP A 132 -36.59 23.73 7.10
CA ASP A 132 -36.77 23.80 8.56
C ASP A 132 -35.45 24.08 9.28
N PHE A 133 -34.36 23.45 8.82
CA PHE A 133 -33.03 23.70 9.36
C PHE A 133 -32.58 25.13 9.07
N TYR A 134 -32.77 25.61 7.84
CA TYR A 134 -32.41 26.97 7.44
C TYR A 134 -33.20 28.01 8.25
N ALA A 135 -34.51 27.83 8.41
CA ALA A 135 -35.35 28.75 9.20
C ALA A 135 -34.90 28.85 10.66
N ALA A 136 -34.45 27.75 11.26
CA ALA A 136 -33.93 27.72 12.62
C ALA A 136 -32.47 28.20 12.75
N ASN A 137 -31.65 28.06 11.69
CA ASN A 137 -30.19 28.20 11.74
C ASN A 137 -29.63 29.15 10.66
N GLU A 138 -30.40 30.11 10.16
CA GLU A 138 -30.00 31.03 9.09
C GLU A 138 -28.64 31.72 9.36
N ALA A 139 -28.43 32.18 10.59
CA ALA A 139 -27.17 32.81 10.99
C ALA A 139 -25.99 31.84 10.97
N LEU A 140 -26.23 30.54 11.20
CA LEU A 140 -25.21 29.50 11.15
C LEU A 140 -24.79 29.23 9.70
N VAL A 141 -25.77 29.08 8.80
CA VAL A 141 -25.53 28.88 7.36
C VAL A 141 -24.83 30.11 6.76
N THR A 142 -25.27 31.32 7.13
CA THR A 142 -24.65 32.57 6.66
C THR A 142 -23.18 32.66 7.07
N ARG A 143 -22.85 32.37 8.33
CA ARG A 143 -21.43 32.35 8.78
C ARG A 143 -20.59 31.31 8.04
N ALA A 144 -21.16 30.14 7.73
CA ALA A 144 -20.44 29.12 6.98
C ALA A 144 -20.14 29.59 5.54
N ILE A 145 -21.12 30.18 4.86
CA ILE A 145 -20.94 30.73 3.50
C ILE A 145 -19.90 31.85 3.51
N GLU A 146 -19.95 32.78 4.47
CA GLU A 146 -18.96 33.85 4.61
C GLU A 146 -17.54 33.30 4.88
N ALA A 147 -17.42 32.27 5.70
CA ALA A 147 -16.14 31.61 5.97
C ALA A 147 -15.57 30.95 4.71
N LEU A 148 -16.41 30.28 3.92
CA LEU A 148 -16.03 29.68 2.63
C LEU A 148 -15.60 30.75 1.62
N GLN A 149 -16.41 31.78 1.40
CA GLN A 149 -16.08 32.90 0.50
C GLN A 149 -14.74 33.54 0.89
N LYS A 150 -14.53 33.80 2.19
CA LYS A 150 -13.28 34.36 2.69
C LYS A 150 -12.10 33.42 2.46
N ALA A 151 -12.25 32.13 2.71
CA ALA A 151 -11.19 31.16 2.49
C ALA A 151 -10.82 31.09 1.00
N TYR A 152 -11.81 30.93 0.11
CA TYR A 152 -11.60 30.91 -1.34
C TYR A 152 -10.88 32.16 -1.84
N ASN A 153 -11.31 33.35 -1.42
CA ASN A 153 -10.69 34.61 -1.84
C ASN A 153 -9.24 34.79 -1.34
N ASN A 154 -8.82 34.04 -0.31
CA ASN A 154 -7.44 34.09 0.19
C ASN A 154 -6.52 33.05 -0.45
N SER A 155 -7.08 32.07 -1.17
CA SER A 155 -6.37 30.91 -1.68
C SER A 155 -6.43 30.77 -3.20
N VAL A 156 -7.40 31.38 -3.87
CA VAL A 156 -7.59 31.31 -5.32
C VAL A 156 -7.45 32.69 -5.95
N PHE A 157 -6.51 32.79 -6.89
CA PHE A 157 -6.17 34.00 -7.62
C PHE A 157 -6.33 33.72 -9.13
N LEU A 158 -7.58 33.78 -9.61
CA LEU A 158 -7.96 33.39 -10.97
C LEU A 158 -7.22 34.18 -12.06
N GLU A 159 -6.99 35.48 -11.84
CA GLU A 159 -6.30 36.36 -12.79
C GLU A 159 -4.82 35.96 -12.95
N GLN A 160 -4.21 35.48 -11.88
CA GLN A 160 -2.83 34.98 -11.83
C GLN A 160 -2.73 33.49 -12.17
N ARG A 161 -3.87 32.79 -12.35
CA ARG A 161 -3.93 31.33 -12.52
C ARG A 161 -3.24 30.57 -11.39
N VAL A 162 -3.47 31.03 -10.15
CA VAL A 162 -2.91 30.42 -8.96
C VAL A 162 -4.02 29.90 -8.06
N ASP A 163 -3.99 28.61 -7.76
CA ASP A 163 -4.92 27.90 -6.88
C ASP A 163 -4.22 26.68 -6.27
N TRP A 164 -4.99 25.75 -5.69
CA TRP A 164 -4.48 24.52 -5.09
C TRP A 164 -3.91 23.53 -6.11
N ALA A 165 -4.27 23.62 -7.39
CA ALA A 165 -3.82 22.72 -8.44
C ALA A 165 -2.53 23.24 -9.12
N SER A 166 -2.24 24.54 -9.04
CA SER A 166 -1.12 25.15 -9.76
C SER A 166 0.27 24.85 -9.17
N HIS A 167 0.36 24.35 -7.93
CA HIS A 167 1.63 24.01 -7.27
C HIS A 167 1.53 22.61 -6.63
N PRO A 168 1.75 21.54 -7.41
CA PRO A 168 1.64 20.18 -6.88
C PRO A 168 2.70 19.91 -5.81
N THR A 169 2.30 19.18 -4.77
CA THR A 169 3.24 18.66 -3.77
C THR A 169 3.60 17.21 -4.12
N ASN A 170 4.85 16.85 -3.96
CA ASN A 170 5.37 15.53 -4.29
C ASN A 170 5.58 14.67 -3.03
N ALA A 171 5.26 15.20 -1.85
CA ALA A 171 5.42 14.53 -0.55
C ALA A 171 4.36 13.44 -0.29
N GLY A 172 3.44 13.22 -1.22
CA GLY A 172 2.40 12.21 -1.17
C GLY A 172 1.74 12.06 -2.52
N HIS A 173 0.68 11.25 -2.59
CA HIS A 173 0.02 10.91 -3.85
C HIS A 173 -1.52 11.06 -3.78
N LYS A 174 -2.02 11.94 -2.92
CA LYS A 174 -3.47 12.16 -2.72
C LYS A 174 -4.03 13.11 -3.78
N ASP A 175 -3.38 14.25 -3.94
CA ASP A 175 -3.87 15.38 -4.77
C ASP A 175 -3.02 15.60 -6.04
N SER A 176 -1.92 14.87 -6.16
CA SER A 176 -0.93 14.91 -7.24
C SER A 176 -0.23 13.55 -7.32
N PRO A 177 0.48 13.22 -8.42
CA PRO A 177 1.11 11.91 -8.55
C PRO A 177 2.27 11.67 -7.56
N GLY A 178 3.03 12.72 -7.23
CA GLY A 178 4.15 12.65 -6.28
C GLY A 178 5.20 11.60 -6.65
N CYS A 179 5.41 10.60 -5.80
CA CYS A 179 6.36 9.52 -6.08
C CYS A 179 5.94 8.67 -7.29
N PHE A 180 4.65 8.57 -7.59
CA PHE A 180 4.13 7.81 -8.73
C PHE A 180 4.50 8.39 -10.08
N ARG A 181 5.14 9.56 -10.16
CA ARG A 181 5.70 10.05 -11.43
C ARG A 181 6.77 9.13 -12.01
N CYS A 182 7.40 8.31 -11.17
CA CYS A 182 8.37 7.30 -11.59
C CYS A 182 8.09 5.91 -10.96
N HIS A 183 7.52 5.87 -9.75
CA HIS A 183 7.24 4.63 -9.03
C HIS A 183 5.81 4.14 -9.26
N ASP A 184 5.32 4.19 -10.49
CA ASP A 184 3.94 3.83 -10.88
C ASP A 184 3.78 2.36 -11.30
N GLY A 185 4.88 1.62 -11.44
CA GLY A 185 4.88 0.25 -11.95
C GLY A 185 4.86 0.15 -13.48
N LYS A 186 4.71 1.26 -14.22
CA LYS A 186 4.72 1.29 -15.70
C LYS A 186 6.05 1.77 -16.28
N HIS A 187 6.94 2.33 -15.46
CA HIS A 187 8.32 2.60 -15.83
C HIS A 187 9.15 1.31 -15.85
N LEU A 188 9.33 0.71 -17.02
CA LEU A 188 10.02 -0.57 -17.17
C LEU A 188 11.39 -0.41 -17.83
N ASN A 189 12.35 -1.22 -17.38
CA ASN A 189 13.64 -1.35 -18.06
C ASN A 189 13.62 -2.36 -19.22
N ALA A 190 14.74 -2.54 -19.92
CA ALA A 190 14.86 -3.49 -21.02
C ALA A 190 14.62 -4.97 -20.65
N ARG A 191 14.65 -5.30 -19.34
CA ARG A 191 14.31 -6.62 -18.80
C ARG A 191 12.87 -6.67 -18.27
N GLN A 192 12.06 -5.66 -18.58
CA GLN A 192 10.67 -5.49 -18.14
C GLN A 192 10.52 -5.45 -16.61
N GLU A 193 11.54 -4.99 -15.89
CA GLU A 193 11.44 -4.78 -14.45
C GLU A 193 11.07 -3.32 -14.18
N ALA A 194 10.05 -3.11 -13.35
CA ALA A 194 9.63 -1.77 -12.97
C ALA A 194 10.64 -1.09 -12.05
N ILE A 195 10.58 0.24 -12.06
CA ILE A 195 11.02 1.00 -10.88
C ILE A 195 10.15 0.54 -9.71
N ARG A 196 10.81 -0.07 -8.73
CA ARG A 196 10.17 -0.76 -7.60
C ARG A 196 9.05 0.08 -6.98
N LEU A 197 7.84 -0.47 -6.96
CA LEU A 197 6.64 0.12 -6.37
C LEU A 197 6.09 -0.84 -5.32
N GLU A 198 6.41 -0.59 -4.04
CA GLU A 198 5.66 -1.19 -2.93
C GLU A 198 5.22 -0.09 -1.97
N CYS A 199 4.00 -0.21 -1.46
CA CYS A 199 3.43 0.75 -0.53
C CYS A 199 4.28 0.89 0.75
N ASN A 200 4.90 -0.21 1.18
CA ASN A 200 5.76 -0.24 2.38
C ASN A 200 7.11 0.47 2.21
N LEU A 201 7.48 0.88 0.99
CA LEU A 201 8.67 1.73 0.78
C LEU A 201 8.43 3.16 1.28
N CYS A 202 7.20 3.66 1.17
CA CYS A 202 6.84 5.05 1.42
C CYS A 202 6.20 5.25 2.80
N HIS A 203 5.38 4.30 3.26
CA HIS A 203 4.67 4.37 4.53
C HIS A 203 4.49 2.97 5.14
N SER A 204 4.11 2.88 6.41
CA SER A 204 3.66 1.60 6.98
C SER A 204 2.37 1.16 6.29
N VAL A 205 2.28 -0.10 5.86
CA VAL A 205 1.04 -0.65 5.31
C VAL A 205 -0.06 -0.55 6.36
N PRO A 206 -1.26 -0.03 6.04
CA PRO A 206 -2.36 0.08 6.99
C PRO A 206 -2.68 -1.28 7.60
N VAL A 207 -2.72 -1.34 8.94
CA VAL A 207 -3.14 -2.54 9.67
C VAL A 207 -4.65 -2.65 9.54
N VAL A 208 -5.13 -3.83 9.18
CA VAL A 208 -6.56 -4.14 9.15
C VAL A 208 -7.10 -4.11 10.58
N ALA A 209 -8.14 -3.30 10.82
CA ALA A 209 -8.76 -3.14 12.13
C ALA A 209 -10.29 -3.15 11.99
N GLY A 210 -10.96 -4.03 12.74
CA GLY A 210 -12.42 -4.04 12.83
C GLY A 210 -12.96 -2.89 13.70
N PRO A 211 -14.29 -2.67 13.70
CA PRO A 211 -14.93 -1.59 14.46
C PRO A 211 -14.66 -1.61 15.98
N GLU A 212 -14.33 -2.78 16.54
CA GLU A 212 -14.05 -2.99 17.96
C GLU A 212 -12.54 -3.09 18.26
N ASP A 213 -11.68 -3.03 17.24
CA ASP A 213 -10.24 -3.24 17.39
C ASP A 213 -9.51 -1.93 17.70
N PHE A 214 -8.87 -1.86 18.87
CA PHE A 214 -7.99 -0.75 19.22
C PHE A 214 -6.54 -1.04 18.80
N VAL A 215 -6.15 -0.57 17.61
CA VAL A 215 -4.77 -0.74 17.12
C VAL A 215 -3.87 0.40 17.62
N ALA A 216 -3.31 0.20 18.81
CA ALA A 216 -2.39 1.17 19.44
C ALA A 216 -0.95 1.14 18.88
N ARG A 217 -0.63 0.12 18.08
CA ARG A 217 0.71 -0.11 17.53
C ARG A 217 0.61 -0.23 16.02
N ILE A 218 1.11 0.78 15.31
CA ILE A 218 1.33 0.72 13.87
C ILE A 218 2.52 -0.21 13.64
N GLU A 219 2.30 -1.27 12.88
CA GLU A 219 3.32 -2.27 12.64
C GLU A 219 4.17 -1.89 11.43
N ILE A 220 5.46 -1.66 11.68
CA ILE A 220 6.43 -1.33 10.63
C ILE A 220 7.08 -2.64 10.20
N SER A 221 6.49 -3.30 9.19
CA SER A 221 7.00 -4.50 8.50
C SER A 221 7.30 -5.73 9.41
N ARG A 222 6.58 -6.84 9.23
CA ARG A 222 6.86 -8.11 9.94
C ARG A 222 7.73 -9.03 9.08
N GLY A 223 8.86 -9.47 9.63
CA GLY A 223 9.59 -10.65 9.15
C GLY A 223 10.47 -10.43 7.91
N PRO A 224 11.16 -11.49 7.44
CA PRO A 224 11.93 -11.45 6.20
C PRO A 224 11.00 -11.36 5.00
N GLU A 225 11.34 -10.48 4.06
CA GLU A 225 10.68 -10.36 2.77
C GLU A 225 10.88 -11.67 1.97
N PRO A 226 9.81 -12.38 1.56
CA PRO A 226 9.96 -13.60 0.79
C PRO A 226 10.44 -13.27 -0.63
N GLU A 227 11.05 -14.25 -1.29
CA GLU A 227 11.62 -14.07 -2.63
C GLU A 227 10.60 -13.56 -3.66
N SER A 228 9.33 -13.97 -3.57
CA SER A 228 8.25 -13.47 -4.43
C SER A 228 8.06 -11.95 -4.36
N HIS A 229 8.31 -11.35 -3.19
CA HIS A 229 8.15 -9.91 -2.97
C HIS A 229 9.37 -9.09 -3.40
N LEU A 230 10.50 -9.75 -3.72
CA LEU A 230 11.68 -9.11 -4.29
C LEU A 230 11.52 -8.78 -5.79
N ASN A 231 10.50 -9.35 -6.45
CA ASN A 231 10.19 -9.01 -7.83
C ASN A 231 9.70 -7.54 -7.91
N PRO A 232 10.36 -6.66 -8.69
CA PRO A 232 9.97 -5.26 -8.82
C PRO A 232 8.54 -5.03 -9.35
N ASN A 233 7.98 -6.03 -10.04
CA ASN A 233 6.62 -6.03 -10.59
C ASN A 233 5.61 -6.72 -9.66
N TRP A 234 6.03 -7.18 -8.48
CA TRP A 234 5.18 -7.98 -7.57
C TRP A 234 3.83 -7.31 -7.29
N ILE A 235 3.81 -6.00 -7.06
CA ILE A 235 2.57 -5.28 -6.76
C ILE A 235 1.54 -5.34 -7.90
N ALA A 236 1.97 -5.47 -9.16
CA ALA A 236 1.06 -5.62 -10.29
C ALA A 236 0.62 -7.08 -10.48
N LEU A 237 1.42 -8.03 -9.98
CA LEU A 237 1.24 -9.47 -10.19
C LEU A 237 0.58 -10.20 -9.01
N HIS A 238 0.60 -9.63 -7.81
CA HIS A 238 0.24 -10.32 -6.56
C HIS A 238 -1.17 -10.93 -6.56
N HIS A 239 -2.12 -10.35 -7.29
CA HIS A 239 -3.50 -10.85 -7.38
C HIS A 239 -3.63 -12.14 -8.19
N GLU A 240 -2.68 -12.40 -9.10
CA GLU A 240 -2.66 -13.58 -9.98
C GLU A 240 -1.57 -14.58 -9.57
N ALA A 241 -0.55 -14.14 -8.84
CA ALA A 241 0.53 -14.98 -8.29
C ALA A 241 0.26 -15.46 -6.85
N LEU A 242 -1.00 -15.46 -6.40
CA LEU A 242 -1.41 -15.89 -5.06
C LEU A 242 -1.48 -17.42 -4.94
N ASP A 243 -0.85 -17.99 -3.92
CA ASP A 243 -0.92 -19.42 -3.60
C ASP A 243 -1.12 -19.72 -2.10
N GLU A 244 -1.15 -21.01 -1.74
CA GLU A 244 -1.38 -21.44 -0.35
C GLU A 244 -0.26 -20.99 0.62
N SER A 245 0.96 -20.77 0.12
CA SER A 245 2.11 -20.35 0.92
C SER A 245 1.96 -18.93 1.46
N CYS A 246 1.18 -18.07 0.78
CA CYS A 246 0.94 -16.69 1.22
C CYS A 246 0.32 -16.63 2.64
N SER A 247 -0.51 -17.63 2.98
CA SER A 247 -1.15 -17.75 4.30
C SER A 247 -0.17 -18.02 5.45
N ALA A 248 1.09 -18.34 5.15
CA ALA A 248 2.15 -18.52 6.14
C ALA A 248 2.60 -17.19 6.76
N CYS A 249 2.42 -16.07 6.06
CA CYS A 249 2.91 -14.78 6.52
C CYS A 249 1.77 -13.85 6.95
N HIS A 250 0.72 -13.73 6.14
CA HIS A 250 -0.38 -12.78 6.34
C HIS A 250 -1.74 -13.44 6.05
N THR A 251 -2.85 -12.81 6.46
CA THR A 251 -4.19 -13.35 6.22
C THR A 251 -4.61 -13.16 4.75
N THR A 252 -5.11 -14.21 4.11
CA THR A 252 -5.39 -14.24 2.66
C THR A 252 -6.86 -14.39 2.29
N GLY A 253 -7.78 -14.22 3.25
CA GLY A 253 -9.21 -14.37 3.03
C GLY A 253 -9.81 -13.30 2.11
N ASN A 254 -10.76 -13.67 1.25
CA ASN A 254 -11.46 -12.74 0.35
C ASN A 254 -10.50 -11.85 -0.50
N PRO A 255 -9.52 -12.43 -1.23
CA PRO A 255 -8.52 -11.64 -1.94
C PRO A 255 -9.16 -10.68 -2.95
N GLY A 256 -8.73 -9.41 -2.94
CA GLY A 256 -9.31 -8.33 -3.74
C GLY A 256 -10.58 -7.71 -3.15
N GLY A 257 -11.07 -8.22 -2.02
CA GLY A 257 -12.14 -7.60 -1.26
C GLY A 257 -11.72 -6.27 -0.62
N ALA A 258 -12.69 -5.50 -0.12
CA ALA A 258 -12.47 -4.25 0.59
C ALA A 258 -13.27 -4.21 1.91
N ASP A 259 -13.47 -5.38 2.51
CA ASP A 259 -14.28 -5.57 3.72
C ASP A 259 -13.45 -5.64 5.01
N ASP A 260 -12.13 -5.48 4.90
CA ASP A 260 -11.20 -5.49 6.02
C ASP A 260 -11.24 -6.81 6.83
N SER A 261 -11.61 -7.93 6.19
CA SER A 261 -11.58 -9.27 6.81
C SER A 261 -10.21 -9.94 6.80
N SER A 262 -9.28 -9.47 5.96
CA SER A 262 -7.92 -10.00 5.83
C SER A 262 -6.97 -8.94 5.23
N PHE A 263 -5.66 -9.23 5.23
CA PHE A 263 -4.67 -8.40 4.54
C PHE A 263 -4.97 -8.29 3.04
N CYS A 264 -5.36 -9.40 2.40
CA CYS A 264 -5.74 -9.41 0.97
C CYS A 264 -7.12 -8.80 0.70
N SER A 265 -7.90 -8.44 1.72
CA SER A 265 -9.20 -7.75 1.57
C SER A 265 -9.23 -6.35 2.21
N ASN A 266 -8.05 -5.74 2.33
CA ASN A 266 -7.86 -4.44 2.95
C ASN A 266 -8.42 -3.31 2.06
N SER A 267 -9.37 -2.56 2.59
CA SER A 267 -10.04 -1.45 1.91
C SER A 267 -9.08 -0.29 1.57
N ALA A 268 -7.99 -0.12 2.31
CA ALA A 268 -6.96 0.86 1.97
C ALA A 268 -6.21 0.48 0.68
N CYS A 269 -6.13 -0.82 0.36
CA CYS A 269 -5.48 -1.32 -0.85
C CYS A 269 -6.48 -1.51 -2.00
N HIS A 270 -7.61 -2.16 -1.76
CA HIS A 270 -8.55 -2.59 -2.81
C HIS A 270 -9.85 -1.76 -2.86
N GLY A 271 -10.09 -0.93 -1.84
CA GLY A 271 -11.21 0.02 -1.80
C GLY A 271 -10.86 1.41 -2.31
N THR A 272 -9.61 1.63 -2.77
CA THR A 272 -9.12 2.92 -3.24
C THR A 272 -8.86 2.88 -4.74
N ALA A 273 -9.28 3.93 -5.44
CA ALA A 273 -8.89 4.15 -6.82
C ALA A 273 -7.46 4.70 -6.86
N TRP A 274 -6.50 3.87 -7.28
CA TRP A 274 -5.09 4.26 -7.38
C TRP A 274 -4.82 5.06 -8.66
N VAL A 275 -5.36 6.28 -8.73
CA VAL A 275 -5.41 7.13 -9.94
C VAL A 275 -4.03 7.34 -10.60
N TYR A 276 -2.96 7.35 -9.81
CA TYR A 276 -1.61 7.63 -10.28
C TYR A 276 -0.72 6.38 -10.40
N ALA A 277 -1.17 5.23 -9.88
CA ALA A 277 -0.45 3.98 -10.08
C ALA A 277 -0.88 3.36 -11.42
N GLY A 278 0.06 2.79 -12.16
CA GLY A 278 -0.18 2.16 -13.46
C GLY A 278 -0.88 0.79 -13.39
N PHE A 279 -1.61 0.47 -12.31
CA PHE A 279 -2.22 -0.84 -12.13
C PHE A 279 -3.30 -1.16 -13.16
N ASP A 280 -3.88 -0.14 -13.79
CA ASP A 280 -4.87 -0.30 -14.86
C ASP A 280 -4.30 -0.11 -16.28
N ALA A 281 -3.00 0.13 -16.42
CA ALA A 281 -2.30 0.33 -17.70
C ALA A 281 -2.42 -0.90 -18.63
N PRO A 282 -3.00 -0.76 -19.83
CA PRO A 282 -3.14 -1.85 -20.79
C PRO A 282 -1.82 -2.50 -21.22
N ALA A 283 -0.82 -1.72 -21.61
CA ALA A 283 0.48 -2.23 -22.06
C ALA A 283 1.22 -2.97 -20.94
N LEU A 284 1.10 -2.49 -19.70
CA LEU A 284 1.68 -3.16 -18.54
C LEU A 284 1.12 -4.57 -18.37
N ARG A 285 -0.19 -4.77 -18.50
CA ARG A 285 -0.81 -6.11 -18.40
C ARG A 285 -0.30 -7.06 -19.48
N GLU A 286 -0.16 -6.59 -20.71
CA GLU A 286 0.35 -7.41 -21.82
C GLU A 286 1.81 -7.81 -21.59
N ILE A 287 2.64 -6.87 -21.14
CA ILE A 287 4.06 -7.11 -20.84
C ILE A 287 4.24 -8.11 -19.71
N LEU A 288 3.45 -7.98 -18.64
CA LEU A 288 3.59 -8.81 -17.45
C LEU A 288 2.96 -10.21 -17.58
N ALA A 289 2.17 -10.47 -18.63
CA ALA A 289 1.53 -11.77 -18.85
C ALA A 289 2.54 -12.92 -18.92
N ASP A 290 3.70 -12.70 -19.53
CA ASP A 290 4.76 -13.72 -19.62
C ASP A 290 5.42 -13.98 -18.26
N GLN A 291 5.67 -12.93 -17.48
CA GLN A 291 6.25 -13.05 -16.13
C GLN A 291 5.28 -13.75 -15.17
N LEU A 292 3.98 -13.52 -15.35
CA LEU A 292 2.96 -14.18 -14.56
C LEU A 292 3.02 -15.70 -14.74
N ALA A 293 3.32 -16.21 -15.93
CA ALA A 293 3.42 -17.66 -16.16
C ALA A 293 4.56 -18.31 -15.34
N GLU A 294 5.61 -17.56 -14.99
CA GLU A 294 6.72 -18.02 -14.16
C GLU A 294 6.41 -17.99 -12.66
N LEU A 295 5.58 -17.02 -12.24
CA LEU A 295 5.19 -16.82 -10.84
C LEU A 295 3.88 -17.52 -10.45
N ALA A 296 3.05 -17.86 -11.45
CA ALA A 296 1.78 -18.52 -11.21
C ALA A 296 2.05 -19.86 -10.52
N PRO A 297 1.36 -20.15 -9.41
CA PRO A 297 1.49 -21.46 -8.79
C PRO A 297 1.13 -22.54 -9.82
N PRO A 298 1.87 -23.68 -9.84
CA PRO A 298 1.51 -24.79 -10.71
C PRO A 298 0.04 -25.14 -10.47
N THR A 299 -0.69 -25.44 -11.56
CA THR A 299 -2.13 -25.75 -11.52
C THR A 299 -2.44 -26.58 -10.29
N PRO A 300 -3.35 -26.14 -9.39
CA PRO A 300 -3.53 -26.77 -8.10
C PRO A 300 -3.69 -28.26 -8.30
N THR A 301 -2.66 -29.01 -7.89
CA THR A 301 -2.80 -30.45 -7.78
C THR A 301 -3.85 -30.62 -6.72
N ALA A 302 -4.94 -31.33 -7.06
CA ALA A 302 -6.10 -31.50 -6.19
C ALA A 302 -5.64 -31.64 -4.73
N PRO A 303 -6.13 -30.80 -3.81
CA PRO A 303 -5.65 -30.77 -2.43
C PRO A 303 -5.57 -32.22 -1.95
N PRO A 304 -4.41 -32.67 -1.44
CA PRO A 304 -4.29 -34.03 -0.95
C PRO A 304 -5.47 -34.26 -0.02
N PRO A 305 -6.24 -35.35 -0.21
CA PRO A 305 -7.49 -35.56 0.51
C PRO A 305 -7.24 -35.32 1.99
N ALA A 306 -8.11 -34.53 2.63
CA ALA A 306 -8.01 -34.18 4.05
C ALA A 306 -7.45 -35.36 4.82
N GLN A 307 -6.19 -35.25 5.25
CA GLN A 307 -5.41 -36.42 5.60
C GLN A 307 -6.03 -37.12 6.82
N GLY A 308 -6.89 -38.11 6.57
CA GLY A 308 -7.45 -39.03 7.55
C GLY A 308 -6.42 -40.08 8.01
N GLY A 309 -5.13 -39.72 7.97
CA GLY A 309 -4.01 -40.56 8.39
C GLY A 309 -3.76 -40.48 9.89
N PRO A 310 -2.88 -41.36 10.41
CA PRO A 310 -2.37 -41.28 11.77
C PRO A 310 -1.87 -39.86 12.10
N LEU A 311 -1.96 -39.45 13.35
CA LEU A 311 -1.42 -38.16 13.77
C LEU A 311 0.09 -38.30 13.97
N THR A 312 0.86 -38.28 12.87
CA THR A 312 2.32 -38.48 12.85
C THR A 312 3.01 -37.37 12.06
N PHE A 313 4.33 -37.27 12.17
CA PHE A 313 5.10 -36.25 11.44
C PHE A 313 4.96 -36.42 9.93
N ASP A 314 5.23 -37.61 9.40
CA ASP A 314 5.29 -37.85 7.96
C ASP A 314 3.95 -37.60 7.24
N THR A 315 2.85 -37.82 7.95
CA THR A 315 1.51 -37.74 7.38
C THR A 315 0.88 -36.37 7.61
N ARG A 316 0.80 -35.88 8.85
CA ARG A 316 0.02 -34.69 9.18
C ARG A 316 0.85 -33.48 9.59
N ILE A 317 1.81 -33.66 10.50
CA ILE A 317 2.48 -32.51 11.12
C ILE A 317 3.56 -31.92 10.21
N GLY A 318 4.37 -32.77 9.56
CA GLY A 318 5.44 -32.37 8.66
C GLY A 318 4.96 -31.50 7.50
N PRO A 319 3.96 -31.92 6.71
CA PRO A 319 3.42 -31.11 5.63
C PRO A 319 2.86 -29.75 6.11
N MET A 320 2.16 -29.74 7.25
CA MET A 320 1.62 -28.52 7.86
C MET A 320 2.73 -27.53 8.25
N LEU A 321 3.76 -28.01 8.96
CA LEU A 321 4.90 -27.18 9.36
C LEU A 321 5.75 -26.76 8.15
N SER A 322 5.87 -27.61 7.13
CA SER A 322 6.56 -27.27 5.89
C SER A 322 5.89 -26.09 5.18
N GLY A 323 4.56 -26.13 5.04
CA GLY A 323 3.81 -25.07 4.38
C GLY A 323 3.80 -23.75 5.14
N LYS A 324 3.75 -23.79 6.48
CA LYS A 324 3.59 -22.57 7.31
C LYS A 324 4.89 -22.02 7.90
N CYS A 325 5.90 -22.86 8.10
CA CYS A 325 7.11 -22.48 8.83
C CYS A 325 8.38 -22.72 8.03
N GLY A 326 8.32 -23.56 6.99
CA GLY A 326 9.48 -23.99 6.19
C GLY A 326 10.25 -22.87 5.51
N SER A 327 9.57 -21.79 5.10
CA SER A 327 10.19 -20.64 4.43
C SER A 327 11.23 -19.92 5.29
N CYS A 328 11.04 -19.93 6.62
CA CYS A 328 11.95 -19.29 7.57
C CYS A 328 12.77 -20.30 8.39
N HIS A 329 12.25 -21.51 8.59
CA HIS A 329 12.83 -22.55 9.42
C HIS A 329 13.07 -23.84 8.63
N GLY A 330 13.86 -23.74 7.56
CA GLY A 330 14.35 -24.86 6.76
C GLY A 330 15.83 -25.17 6.98
N GLU A 331 16.48 -25.72 5.98
CA GLU A 331 17.93 -25.92 6.01
C GLU A 331 18.66 -24.56 6.11
N GLY A 332 19.52 -24.38 7.12
CA GLY A 332 20.14 -23.08 7.41
C GLY A 332 19.16 -22.00 7.91
N GLY A 333 17.95 -22.38 8.31
CA GLY A 333 16.88 -21.48 8.73
C GLY A 333 17.19 -20.65 9.98
N LEU A 334 16.33 -19.66 10.23
CA LEU A 334 16.44 -18.71 11.34
C LEU A 334 16.59 -19.45 12.68
N ALA A 335 17.45 -18.90 13.54
CA ALA A 335 17.83 -19.48 14.83
C ALA A 335 18.36 -20.92 14.75
N GLY A 336 18.86 -21.35 13.58
CA GLY A 336 19.39 -22.70 13.35
C GLY A 336 18.33 -23.80 13.43
N LEU A 337 17.05 -23.46 13.25
CA LEU A 337 15.93 -24.39 13.37
C LEU A 337 15.50 -24.88 11.99
N ASN A 338 15.37 -26.21 11.86
CA ASN A 338 14.85 -26.87 10.65
C ASN A 338 13.58 -27.67 10.98
N LEU A 339 12.44 -27.24 10.46
CA LEU A 339 11.13 -27.86 10.64
C LEU A 339 10.71 -28.73 9.44
N LEU A 340 11.52 -28.77 8.38
CA LEU A 340 11.25 -29.53 7.16
C LEU A 340 11.55 -31.03 7.30
N ALA A 341 12.26 -31.42 8.35
CA ALA A 341 12.62 -32.81 8.61
C ALA A 341 12.42 -33.16 10.09
N TYR A 342 11.93 -34.37 10.38
CA TYR A 342 11.67 -34.84 11.75
C TYR A 342 12.91 -34.73 12.63
N GLN A 343 14.07 -35.17 12.13
CA GLN A 343 15.33 -35.07 12.88
C GLN A 343 15.72 -33.62 13.20
N GLY A 344 15.50 -32.68 12.27
CA GLY A 344 15.74 -31.26 12.49
C GLY A 344 14.80 -30.69 13.56
N LEU A 345 13.51 -31.01 13.46
CA LEU A 345 12.48 -30.59 14.41
C LEU A 345 12.81 -31.05 15.83
N MET A 346 13.24 -32.31 15.97
CA MET A 346 13.59 -32.93 17.24
C MET A 346 14.94 -32.48 17.79
N ALA A 347 15.90 -32.11 16.94
CA ALA A 347 17.16 -31.52 17.37
C ALA A 347 16.96 -30.12 18.00
N GLY A 348 15.92 -29.39 17.57
CA GLY A 348 15.63 -28.05 18.03
C GLY A 348 16.52 -26.99 17.37
N GLY A 349 16.59 -25.80 17.97
CA GLY A 349 17.37 -24.68 17.47
C GLY A 349 18.30 -24.09 18.53
N GLN A 350 18.81 -22.88 18.29
CA GLN A 350 19.69 -22.16 19.21
C GLN A 350 19.07 -21.91 20.59
N SER A 351 17.73 -21.89 20.68
CA SER A 351 17.00 -21.74 21.96
C SER A 351 16.71 -23.07 22.66
N GLY A 352 17.28 -24.18 22.17
CA GLY A 352 17.06 -25.53 22.70
C GLY A 352 15.93 -26.28 21.98
N PRO A 353 15.38 -27.33 22.64
CA PRO A 353 14.34 -28.18 22.06
C PRO A 353 13.08 -27.39 21.70
N VAL A 354 12.58 -27.58 20.49
CA VAL A 354 11.33 -26.96 20.02
C VAL A 354 10.12 -27.82 20.34
N ILE A 355 10.31 -29.13 20.31
CA ILE A 355 9.34 -30.15 20.69
C ILE A 355 9.88 -30.93 21.89
N VAL A 356 9.04 -31.08 22.91
CA VAL A 356 9.29 -31.95 24.07
C VAL A 356 8.25 -33.07 24.02
N PRO A 357 8.62 -34.28 23.56
CA PRO A 357 7.70 -35.42 23.46
C PRO A 357 6.98 -35.69 24.78
N GLY A 358 5.65 -35.78 24.72
CA GLY A 358 4.78 -35.99 25.88
C GLY A 358 4.41 -34.71 26.64
N ASP A 359 5.07 -33.58 26.37
CA ASP A 359 4.82 -32.30 27.05
C ASP A 359 4.52 -31.15 26.07
N PRO A 360 3.25 -31.00 25.65
CA PRO A 360 2.83 -29.89 24.80
C PRO A 360 3.08 -28.52 25.43
N GLN A 361 2.91 -28.36 26.74
CA GLN A 361 3.06 -27.07 27.41
C GLN A 361 4.52 -26.66 27.57
N GLY A 362 5.42 -27.63 27.74
CA GLY A 362 6.87 -27.42 27.74
C GLY A 362 7.49 -27.23 26.35
N SER A 363 6.73 -27.51 25.28
CA SER A 363 7.22 -27.39 23.90
C SER A 363 7.22 -25.94 23.42
N LEU A 364 8.39 -25.44 23.01
CA LEU A 364 8.57 -24.04 22.59
C LEU A 364 7.67 -23.67 21.40
N LEU A 365 7.40 -24.60 20.48
CA LEU A 365 6.48 -24.36 19.37
C LEU A 365 5.09 -23.94 19.88
N VAL A 366 4.53 -24.69 20.83
CA VAL A 366 3.20 -24.40 21.40
C VAL A 366 3.23 -23.09 22.19
N GLN A 367 4.28 -22.86 22.99
CA GLN A 367 4.44 -21.60 23.72
C GLN A 367 4.52 -20.37 22.79
N LYS A 368 5.16 -20.51 21.63
CA LYS A 368 5.25 -19.43 20.64
C LYS A 368 3.94 -19.17 19.92
N GLN A 369 3.14 -20.21 19.68
CA GLN A 369 1.81 -20.08 19.06
C GLN A 369 0.77 -19.52 20.05
N LEU A 370 0.90 -19.81 21.35
CA LEU A 370 0.01 -19.31 22.41
C LEU A 370 0.50 -18.03 23.10
N GLY A 371 1.68 -17.53 22.74
CA GLY A 371 2.31 -16.40 23.42
C GLY A 371 1.56 -15.08 23.22
N GLU A 372 1.73 -14.15 24.16
CA GLU A 372 1.14 -12.80 24.08
C GLU A 372 1.60 -12.01 22.86
N THR A 373 2.82 -12.30 22.37
CA THR A 373 3.33 -11.77 21.11
C THR A 373 3.08 -12.81 20.01
N PRO A 374 2.15 -12.57 19.07
CA PRO A 374 1.89 -13.50 17.99
C PRO A 374 3.12 -13.66 17.10
N HIS A 375 3.51 -14.90 16.85
CA HIS A 375 4.45 -15.27 15.79
C HIS A 375 3.90 -14.93 14.39
N PHE A 376 4.78 -14.77 13.39
CA PHE A 376 4.39 -14.39 12.02
C PHE A 376 3.47 -15.44 11.37
N ALA A 377 3.88 -16.70 11.42
CA ALA A 377 3.06 -17.83 11.02
C ALA A 377 2.26 -18.31 12.22
N GLN A 378 0.93 -18.22 12.12
CA GLN A 378 -0.01 -18.75 13.09
C GLN A 378 -0.71 -20.01 12.57
N LEU A 379 -0.78 -21.01 13.42
CA LEU A 379 -1.66 -22.15 13.25
C LEU A 379 -3.09 -21.73 13.58
N THR A 380 -4.05 -22.26 12.84
CA THR A 380 -5.45 -22.20 13.25
C THR A 380 -5.64 -22.93 14.59
N PRO A 381 -6.70 -22.64 15.36
CA PRO A 381 -6.98 -23.36 16.60
C PRO A 381 -7.01 -24.89 16.40
N GLN A 382 -7.57 -25.35 15.28
CA GLN A 382 -7.64 -26.77 14.96
C GLN A 382 -6.26 -27.39 14.64
N GLU A 383 -5.41 -26.69 13.89
CA GLU A 383 -4.05 -27.13 13.60
C GLU A 383 -3.19 -27.16 14.87
N LEU A 384 -3.32 -26.15 15.73
CA LEU A 384 -2.62 -26.12 17.02
C LEU A 384 -3.05 -27.27 17.93
N ASP A 385 -4.34 -27.59 17.98
CA ASP A 385 -4.85 -28.75 18.71
C ASP A 385 -4.27 -30.06 18.17
N GLN A 386 -4.12 -30.20 16.86
CA GLN A 386 -3.47 -31.37 16.25
C GLN A 386 -2.00 -31.47 16.65
N VAL A 387 -1.26 -30.35 16.62
CA VAL A 387 0.15 -30.32 17.05
C VAL A 387 0.26 -30.67 18.54
N MET A 388 -0.58 -30.11 19.41
CA MET A 388 -0.57 -30.44 20.83
C MET A 388 -0.90 -31.92 21.09
N ALA A 389 -1.87 -32.48 20.38
CA ALA A 389 -2.23 -33.89 20.49
C ALA A 389 -1.09 -34.81 20.00
N TRP A 390 -0.40 -34.44 18.92
CA TRP A 390 0.76 -35.16 18.39
C TRP A 390 1.91 -35.17 19.40
N ILE A 391 2.25 -34.00 19.97
CA ILE A 391 3.30 -33.89 21.00
C ILE A 391 2.94 -34.76 22.20
N LYS A 392 1.68 -34.69 22.67
CA LYS A 392 1.21 -35.49 23.81
C LYS A 392 1.31 -37.00 23.56
N ALA A 393 1.16 -37.44 22.32
CA ALA A 393 1.33 -38.83 21.91
C ALA A 393 2.81 -39.28 21.82
N GLY A 394 3.76 -38.41 22.20
CA GLY A 394 5.19 -38.70 22.13
C GLY A 394 5.84 -38.26 20.83
N ALA A 395 5.18 -37.40 20.05
CA ALA A 395 5.67 -36.85 18.79
C ALA A 395 6.13 -37.92 17.78
N PRO A 396 5.31 -38.94 17.46
CA PRO A 396 5.73 -40.03 16.57
C PRO A 396 6.04 -39.54 15.14
N GLU A 397 7.13 -40.07 14.56
CA GLU A 397 7.55 -39.79 13.18
C GLU A 397 6.56 -40.38 12.16
N SER A 398 6.23 -41.68 12.31
CA SER A 398 5.41 -42.46 11.38
C SER A 398 4.22 -43.18 12.00
#